data_AF-A0A1G5D9A3-F1
#
_entry.id   AF-A0A1G5D9A3-F1
#
_cell.length_a   1.000
_cell.length_b   1.000
_cell.length_c   1.000
_cell.angle_alpha   90.00
_cell.angle_beta   90.00
_cell.angle_gamma   90.00
#
_symmetry.space_group_name_H-M   'P 1'
#
loop_
_entity.id
_entity.type
_entity.pdbx_description
1 polymer ?
#
loop_
_entity_poly.entity_id
_entity_poly.type
_entity_poly.pdbx_seq_one_letter_code
_entity_poly.pdbx_strand_id
1 'polypeptide(L)'
;MSEQTINLRKNPSRKECENVIKKILMTEVLERGTNEHFKSASDFMSYFQSLYPASDSLTKQVQRAVKNLGMPKDDKGYFIINKTEAQLEQDKEIAFLMNKTNASLVPFEEYETLFLKADGKHKDYLYQLLSESDTFSDKVITMINSSNGIILFTNNKHQLEIMINSLINR
;
A
#
# COMPACT_ATOMS: atom_id res chain seq x y z
N MET A 1 49.86 12.92 -3.59
CA MET A 1 48.93 12.01 -2.90
C MET A 1 48.41 12.75 -1.67
N SER A 2 47.39 13.60 -1.84
CA SER A 2 46.87 14.43 -0.76
C SER A 2 46.00 13.59 0.16
N GLU A 3 46.45 13.44 1.41
CA GLU A 3 45.67 12.92 2.52
C GLU A 3 44.31 13.62 2.55
N GLN A 4 43.25 12.86 2.26
CA GLN A 4 41.88 13.30 2.53
C GLN A 4 41.76 13.39 4.05
N THR A 5 41.93 14.60 4.56
CA THR A 5 41.56 14.98 5.91
C THR A 5 40.14 14.50 6.15
N ILE A 6 40.01 13.45 6.96
CA ILE A 6 38.74 13.05 7.57
C ILE A 6 38.34 14.25 8.43
N ASN A 7 37.60 15.19 7.84
CA ASN A 7 36.95 16.26 8.57
C ASN A 7 36.07 15.57 9.60
N LEU A 8 36.53 15.50 10.85
CA LEU A 8 35.79 14.99 11.99
C LEU A 8 34.50 15.80 12.09
N ARG A 9 33.44 15.31 11.45
CA ARG A 9 32.14 15.96 11.44
C ARG A 9 31.70 16.10 12.89
N LYS A 10 31.35 17.32 13.28
CA LYS A 10 30.74 17.57 14.59
C LYS A 10 29.51 16.67 14.74
N ASN A 11 29.21 16.27 15.97
CA ASN A 11 28.03 15.45 16.25
C ASN A 11 26.78 16.13 15.68
N PRO A 12 25.91 15.38 14.98
CA PRO A 12 24.68 15.92 14.41
C PRO A 12 23.75 16.36 15.53
N SER A 13 22.87 17.32 15.23
CA SER A 13 21.77 17.70 16.10
C SER A 13 20.69 16.60 16.15
N ARG A 14 19.79 16.69 17.14
CA ARG A 14 18.63 15.78 17.25
C ARG A 14 17.78 15.76 15.97
N LYS A 15 17.51 16.94 15.39
CA LYS A 15 16.69 17.06 14.17
C LYS A 15 17.37 16.44 12.95
N GLU A 16 18.70 16.56 12.86
CA GLU A 16 19.47 15.86 11.83
C GLU A 16 19.44 14.34 12.03
N CYS A 17 19.57 13.87 13.28
CA CYS A 17 19.42 12.45 13.59
C CYS A 17 18.03 11.91 13.19
N GLU A 18 16.96 12.65 13.50
CA GLU A 18 15.59 12.30 13.10
C GLU A 18 15.46 12.15 11.59
N ASN A 19 16.03 13.08 10.82
CA ASN A 19 16.01 13.03 9.36
C ASN A 19 16.81 11.86 8.80
N VAL A 20 17.97 11.55 9.38
CA VAL A 20 18.79 10.40 8.96
C VAL A 20 18.06 9.08 9.27
N ILE A 21 17.48 8.93 10.47
CA ILE A 21 16.68 7.76 10.86
C ILE A 21 15.51 7.57 9.88
N LYS A 22 14.80 8.64 9.55
CA LYS A 22 13.71 8.57 8.57
C LYS A 22 14.18 8.09 7.20
N LYS A 23 15.31 8.59 6.71
CA LYS A 23 15.88 8.16 5.43
C LYS A 23 16.26 6.68 5.44
N ILE A 24 16.95 6.22 6.49
CA ILE A 24 17.34 4.81 6.66
C ILE A 24 16.11 3.90 6.57
N LEU A 25 15.09 4.20 7.38
CA LEU A 25 13.87 3.38 7.41
C LEU A 25 13.04 3.49 6.13
N MET A 26 13.01 4.65 5.45
CA MET A 26 12.34 4.78 4.16
C MET A 26 13.00 3.91 3.09
N THR A 27 14.34 3.92 3.03
CA THR A 27 15.08 3.05 2.10
C THR A 27 14.79 1.57 2.37
N GLU A 28 14.81 1.16 3.65
CA GLU A 28 14.49 -0.22 4.03
C GLU A 28 13.10 -0.67 3.56
N VAL A 29 12.09 0.19 3.79
CA VAL A 29 10.70 -0.09 3.38
C VAL A 29 10.54 -0.09 1.86
N LEU A 30 11.26 0.76 1.13
CA LEU A 30 11.21 0.77 -0.34
C LEU A 30 11.82 -0.49 -0.95
N GLU A 31 12.85 -1.06 -0.33
CA GLU A 31 13.54 -2.26 -0.85
C GLU A 31 12.83 -3.56 -0.47
N ARG A 32 12.27 -3.65 0.74
CA ARG A 32 11.74 -4.91 1.30
C ARG A 32 10.25 -4.89 1.59
N GLY A 33 9.59 -3.75 1.42
CA GLY A 33 8.20 -3.52 1.81
C GLY A 33 7.99 -3.26 3.30
N THR A 34 8.90 -3.71 4.19
CA THR A 34 8.84 -3.50 5.64
C THR A 34 10.24 -3.36 6.25
N ASN A 35 10.34 -2.80 7.46
CA ASN A 35 11.59 -2.75 8.22
C ASN A 35 11.80 -4.06 9.00
N GLU A 36 12.90 -4.75 8.73
CA GLU A 36 13.27 -6.01 9.39
C GLU A 36 14.58 -5.94 10.19
N HIS A 37 15.17 -4.74 10.31
CA HIS A 37 16.51 -4.57 10.90
C HIS A 37 16.53 -3.71 12.16
N PHE A 38 15.65 -2.70 12.27
CA PHE A 38 15.74 -1.70 13.33
C PHE A 38 14.63 -1.88 14.38
N LYS A 39 14.99 -2.28 15.60
CA LYS A 39 14.09 -2.43 16.78
C LYS A 39 14.34 -1.37 17.86
N SER A 40 15.52 -0.79 17.88
CA SER A 40 16.02 0.06 18.96
C SER A 40 17.00 1.12 18.44
N ALA A 41 17.38 2.06 19.31
CA ALA A 41 18.33 3.10 18.94
C ALA A 41 19.75 2.56 18.68
N SER A 42 20.15 1.44 19.31
CA SER A 42 21.46 0.84 19.09
C SER A 42 21.62 0.31 17.66
N ASP A 43 20.53 -0.13 17.03
CA ASP A 43 20.55 -0.73 15.69
C ASP A 43 20.95 0.31 14.62
N PHE A 44 20.72 1.60 14.90
CA PHE A 44 21.16 2.69 14.03
C PHE A 44 22.64 3.05 14.22
N MET A 45 23.29 2.63 15.30
CA MET A 45 24.61 3.14 15.67
C MET A 45 25.69 2.82 14.63
N SER A 46 25.66 1.64 14.01
CA SER A 46 26.59 1.29 12.94
C SER A 46 26.51 2.26 11.75
N TYR A 47 25.30 2.72 11.41
CA TYR A 47 25.07 3.73 10.37
C TYR A 47 25.53 5.12 10.79
N PHE A 48 25.30 5.51 12.05
CA PHE A 48 25.75 6.81 12.54
C PHE A 48 27.27 6.88 12.72
N GLN A 49 27.92 5.79 13.13
CA GLN A 49 29.37 5.72 13.32
C GLN A 49 30.16 5.69 12.00
N SER A 50 29.53 5.29 10.89
CA SER A 50 30.16 5.44 9.56
C SER A 50 30.13 6.89 9.04
N LEU A 51 29.22 7.72 9.58
CA LEU A 51 29.01 9.11 9.15
C LEU A 51 29.61 10.15 10.12
N TYR A 52 29.75 9.80 11.39
CA TYR A 52 30.16 10.68 12.49
C TYR A 52 31.12 9.95 13.44
N PRO A 53 32.04 10.66 14.11
CA PRO A 53 32.93 10.07 15.08
C PRO A 53 32.16 9.45 16.26
N ALA A 54 32.51 8.21 16.61
CA ALA A 54 31.90 7.50 17.72
C ALA A 54 32.08 8.27 19.04
N SER A 55 30.99 8.55 19.73
CA SER A 55 30.99 9.24 21.02
C SER A 55 29.70 8.99 21.81
N ASP A 56 29.75 9.08 23.14
CA ASP A 56 28.57 8.94 23.99
C ASP A 56 27.50 10.00 23.70
N SER A 57 27.94 11.20 23.31
CA SER A 57 27.06 12.29 22.91
C SER A 57 26.26 11.93 21.66
N LEU A 58 26.89 11.30 20.65
CA LEU A 58 26.21 10.79 19.47
C LEU A 58 25.17 9.73 19.85
N THR A 59 25.54 8.75 20.67
CA THR A 59 24.63 7.69 21.14
C THR A 59 23.39 8.28 21.83
N LYS A 60 23.59 9.25 22.74
CA LYS A 60 22.49 9.92 23.44
C LYS A 60 21.59 10.72 22.49
N GLN A 61 22.15 11.34 21.45
CA GLN A 61 21.37 12.08 20.46
C GLN A 61 20.52 11.17 19.58
N VAL A 62 21.07 10.04 19.13
CA VAL A 62 20.33 9.02 18.38
C VAL A 62 19.19 8.46 19.23
N GLN A 63 19.45 8.10 20.49
CA GLN A 63 18.41 7.64 21.43
C GLN A 63 17.29 8.66 21.61
N ARG A 64 17.64 9.95 21.78
CA ARG A 64 16.65 11.04 21.90
C ARG A 64 15.84 11.22 20.62
N ALA A 65 16.46 11.11 19.46
CA ALA A 65 15.79 11.22 18.17
C ALA A 65 14.78 10.07 17.98
N VAL A 66 15.19 8.82 18.20
CA VAL A 66 14.29 7.65 18.13
C VAL A 66 13.10 7.80 19.06
N LYS A 67 13.32 8.23 20.31
CA LYS A 67 12.24 8.48 21.27
C LYS A 67 11.30 9.59 20.81
N ASN A 68 11.84 10.68 20.24
CA ASN A 68 11.04 11.81 19.79
C ASN A 68 10.21 11.49 18.53
N LEU A 69 10.68 10.57 17.68
CA LEU A 69 9.95 10.15 16.50
C LEU A 69 8.66 9.36 16.83
N GLY A 70 8.55 8.78 18.02
CA GLY A 70 7.34 8.10 18.48
C GLY A 70 6.85 7.01 17.53
N MET A 71 7.77 6.33 16.85
CA MET A 71 7.43 5.35 15.82
C MET A 71 6.84 4.12 16.49
N PRO A 72 5.65 3.66 16.05
CA PRO A 72 5.07 2.44 16.55
C PRO A 72 5.92 1.24 16.12
N LYS A 73 5.68 0.11 16.75
CA LYS A 73 6.37 -1.14 16.45
C LYS A 73 5.40 -2.19 15.94
N ASP A 74 5.89 -3.06 15.07
CA ASP A 74 5.17 -4.25 14.65
C ASP A 74 5.17 -5.32 15.75
N ASP A 75 4.49 -6.45 15.49
CA ASP A 75 4.39 -7.57 16.43
C ASP A 75 5.74 -8.25 16.74
N LYS A 76 6.76 -8.04 15.89
CA LYS A 76 8.13 -8.54 16.07
C LYS A 76 9.06 -7.52 16.74
N GLY A 77 8.56 -6.32 17.03
CA GLY A 77 9.25 -5.23 17.71
C GLY A 77 10.06 -4.28 16.80
N TYR A 78 9.90 -4.35 15.48
CA TYR A 78 10.55 -3.47 14.50
C TYR A 78 9.80 -2.15 14.35
N PHE A 79 10.53 -1.05 14.16
CA PHE A 79 9.93 0.26 13.95
C PHE A 79 9.15 0.34 12.63
N ILE A 80 7.96 0.94 12.68
CA ILE A 80 7.15 1.27 11.52
C ILE A 80 7.27 2.77 11.27
N ILE A 81 7.81 3.13 10.11
CA ILE A 81 8.00 4.53 9.73
C ILE A 81 6.71 5.13 9.14
N ASN A 82 6.58 6.45 9.28
CA ASN A 82 5.50 7.27 8.70
C ASN A 82 4.08 6.90 9.17
N LYS A 83 3.98 6.18 10.29
CA LYS A 83 2.69 5.86 10.92
C LYS A 83 2.72 6.27 12.38
N THR A 84 1.59 6.76 12.88
CA THR A 84 1.33 6.89 14.31
C THR A 84 0.76 5.57 14.84
N GLU A 85 0.73 5.39 16.17
CA GLU A 85 0.05 4.24 16.79
C GLU A 85 -1.43 4.13 16.36
N ALA A 86 -2.13 5.26 16.25
CA ALA A 86 -3.52 5.29 15.79
C ALA A 86 -3.68 4.83 14.33
N GLN A 87 -2.75 5.24 13.45
CA GLN A 87 -2.76 4.77 12.05
C GLN A 87 -2.46 3.28 11.96
N LEU A 88 -1.53 2.77 12.78
CA LEU A 88 -1.25 1.34 12.84
C LEU A 88 -2.47 0.52 13.27
N GLU A 89 -3.24 1.01 14.23
CA GLU A 89 -4.45 0.33 14.68
C GLU A 89 -5.53 0.29 13.58
N GLN A 90 -5.71 1.39 12.84
CA GLN A 90 -6.58 1.43 11.66
C GLN A 90 -6.14 0.42 10.60
N ASP A 91 -4.83 0.34 10.34
CA ASP A 91 -4.29 -0.62 9.36
C ASP A 91 -4.54 -2.07 9.78
N LYS A 92 -4.48 -2.38 11.08
CA LYS A 92 -4.80 -3.73 11.58
C LYS A 92 -6.24 -4.10 11.31
N GLU A 93 -7.18 -3.18 11.52
CA GLU A 93 -8.59 -3.40 11.21
C GLU A 93 -8.82 -3.60 9.71
N ILE A 94 -8.18 -2.77 8.86
CA ILE A 94 -8.24 -2.92 7.41
C ILE A 94 -7.66 -4.27 6.97
N ALA A 95 -6.48 -4.63 7.45
CA ALA A 95 -5.83 -5.89 7.13
C ALA A 95 -6.66 -7.09 7.58
N PHE A 96 -7.28 -7.02 8.76
CA PHE A 96 -8.19 -8.04 9.26
C PHE A 96 -9.39 -8.22 8.31
N LEU A 97 -10.02 -7.12 7.89
CA LEU A 97 -11.15 -7.18 6.96
C LEU A 97 -10.74 -7.71 5.58
N MET A 98 -9.62 -7.24 5.02
CA MET A 98 -9.09 -7.72 3.74
C MET A 98 -8.85 -9.24 3.77
N ASN A 99 -8.27 -9.76 4.85
CA ASN A 99 -8.08 -11.21 5.03
C ASN A 99 -9.42 -11.95 5.15
N LYS A 100 -10.36 -11.41 5.92
CA LYS A 100 -11.69 -12.02 6.11
C LYS A 100 -12.50 -12.08 4.82
N THR A 101 -12.31 -11.12 3.91
CA THR A 101 -12.99 -11.09 2.61
C THR A 101 -12.24 -11.81 1.50
N ASN A 102 -11.08 -12.44 1.79
CA ASN A 102 -10.18 -12.99 0.77
C ASN A 102 -9.84 -11.97 -0.33
N ALA A 103 -9.58 -10.72 0.08
CA ALA A 103 -9.30 -9.64 -0.87
C ALA A 103 -8.04 -9.94 -1.69
N SER A 104 -8.13 -9.75 -2.99
CA SER A 104 -7.00 -9.87 -3.91
C SER A 104 -7.01 -8.70 -4.88
N LEU A 105 -5.81 -8.30 -5.33
CA LEU A 105 -5.67 -7.34 -6.40
C LEU A 105 -5.71 -8.08 -7.72
N VAL A 106 -6.69 -7.72 -8.56
CA VAL A 106 -6.87 -8.32 -9.88
C VAL A 106 -6.74 -7.20 -10.91
N PRO A 107 -5.62 -7.12 -11.65
CA PRO A 107 -5.43 -6.10 -12.67
C PRO A 107 -6.38 -6.34 -13.84
N PHE A 108 -6.82 -5.27 -14.48
CA PHE A 108 -7.71 -5.34 -15.65
C PHE A 108 -6.96 -5.52 -16.98
N GLU A 109 -5.69 -5.94 -16.96
CA GLU A 109 -4.86 -6.07 -18.17
C GLU A 109 -5.46 -7.05 -19.19
N GLU A 110 -6.12 -8.11 -18.72
CA GLU A 110 -6.77 -9.12 -19.56
C GLU A 110 -8.27 -8.85 -19.75
N TYR A 111 -8.80 -7.75 -19.20
CA TYR A 111 -10.24 -7.50 -19.16
C TYR A 111 -10.65 -6.47 -20.20
N GLU A 112 -11.64 -6.86 -20.99
CA GLU A 112 -12.32 -6.01 -21.95
C GLU A 112 -13.57 -5.41 -21.32
N THR A 113 -13.93 -4.22 -21.79
CA THR A 113 -15.10 -3.47 -21.32
C THR A 113 -16.18 -3.38 -22.38
N LEU A 114 -17.42 -3.53 -21.93
CA LEU A 114 -18.62 -3.30 -22.74
C LEU A 114 -19.54 -2.34 -21.99
N PHE A 115 -20.14 -1.41 -22.74
CA PHE A 115 -21.15 -0.51 -22.19
C PHE A 115 -22.54 -0.97 -22.66
N LEU A 116 -23.31 -1.54 -21.74
CA LEU A 116 -24.71 -1.86 -21.98
C LEU A 116 -25.54 -0.61 -21.70
N LYS A 117 -25.82 0.15 -22.76
CA LYS A 117 -26.72 1.30 -22.66
C LYS A 117 -28.11 0.82 -22.25
N ALA A 118 -28.63 1.38 -21.17
CA ALA A 118 -29.97 1.10 -20.69
C ALA A 118 -30.56 2.39 -20.11
N ASP A 119 -31.64 2.85 -20.72
CA ASP A 119 -32.31 4.09 -20.33
C ASP A 119 -33.46 3.82 -19.36
N GLY A 120 -33.74 4.78 -18.48
CA GLY A 120 -34.94 4.78 -17.64
C GLY A 120 -34.79 4.11 -16.27
N LYS A 121 -35.93 4.00 -15.56
CA LYS A 121 -35.99 3.65 -14.13
C LYS A 121 -35.69 2.18 -13.81
N HIS A 122 -35.60 1.32 -14.83
CA HIS A 122 -35.47 -0.13 -14.65
C HIS A 122 -34.01 -0.60 -14.76
N LYS A 123 -33.06 0.31 -15.00
CA LYS A 123 -31.63 0.00 -15.07
C LYS A 123 -31.11 -0.70 -13.81
N ASP A 124 -31.51 -0.24 -12.63
CA ASP A 124 -31.03 -0.82 -11.37
C ASP A 124 -31.58 -2.24 -11.16
N TYR A 125 -32.82 -2.46 -11.61
CA TYR A 125 -33.40 -3.81 -11.62
C TYR A 125 -32.72 -4.72 -12.65
N LEU A 126 -32.39 -4.21 -13.85
CA LEU A 126 -31.60 -4.95 -14.84
C LEU A 126 -30.21 -5.30 -14.29
N TYR A 127 -29.55 -4.38 -13.59
CA TYR A 127 -28.26 -4.64 -12.93
C TYR A 127 -28.37 -5.77 -11.91
N GLN A 128 -29.43 -5.78 -11.09
CA GLN A 128 -29.68 -6.86 -10.14
C GLN A 128 -29.89 -8.19 -10.85
N LEU A 129 -30.74 -8.24 -11.87
CA LEU A 129 -31.01 -9.47 -12.63
C LEU A 129 -29.75 -10.02 -13.30
N LEU A 130 -28.90 -9.17 -13.87
CA LEU A 130 -27.63 -9.59 -14.45
C LEU A 130 -26.66 -10.12 -13.38
N SER A 131 -26.66 -9.52 -12.18
CA SER A 131 -25.77 -9.90 -11.09
C SER A 131 -26.14 -11.25 -10.45
N GLU A 132 -27.43 -11.58 -10.46
CA GLU A 132 -27.97 -12.84 -9.93
C GLU A 132 -28.10 -13.94 -11.00
N SER A 133 -27.77 -13.66 -12.26
CA SER A 133 -27.97 -14.60 -13.36
C SER A 133 -26.82 -15.60 -13.48
N ASP A 134 -27.13 -16.89 -13.30
CA ASP A 134 -26.19 -17.99 -13.56
C ASP A 134 -25.62 -17.96 -14.98
N THR A 135 -26.41 -17.48 -15.96
CA THR A 135 -25.98 -17.46 -17.37
C THR A 135 -24.84 -16.46 -17.62
N PHE A 136 -24.77 -15.40 -16.82
CA PHE A 136 -23.75 -14.35 -16.90
C PHE A 136 -22.60 -14.52 -15.89
N SER A 137 -22.77 -15.37 -14.88
CA SER A 137 -21.84 -15.55 -13.75
C SER A 137 -20.38 -15.86 -14.14
N ASP A 138 -20.18 -16.60 -15.24
CA ASP A 138 -18.87 -17.01 -15.76
C ASP A 138 -18.37 -16.12 -16.92
N LYS A 139 -19.24 -15.23 -17.42
CA LYS A 139 -18.98 -14.37 -18.59
C LYS A 139 -18.71 -12.93 -18.20
N VAL A 140 -19.20 -12.51 -17.03
CA VAL A 140 -19.04 -11.16 -16.51
C VAL A 140 -18.28 -11.25 -15.20
N ILE A 141 -17.10 -10.66 -15.19
CA ILE A 141 -16.19 -10.69 -14.04
C ILE A 141 -16.66 -9.70 -12.97
N THR A 142 -17.05 -8.50 -13.41
CA THR A 142 -17.64 -7.48 -12.53
C THR A 142 -18.47 -6.50 -13.35
N MET A 143 -19.35 -5.78 -12.66
CA MET A 143 -20.24 -4.80 -13.27
C MET A 143 -20.34 -3.53 -12.44
N ILE A 144 -20.34 -2.39 -13.12
CA ILE A 144 -20.56 -1.08 -12.49
C ILE A 144 -21.88 -0.53 -12.99
N ASN A 145 -22.77 -0.24 -12.03
CA ASN A 145 -24.00 0.45 -12.31
C ASN A 145 -23.72 1.95 -12.56
N SER A 146 -23.99 2.45 -13.76
CA SER A 146 -23.67 3.82 -14.19
C SER A 146 -24.93 4.65 -14.51
N SER A 147 -24.79 5.94 -14.84
CA SER A 147 -25.94 6.83 -15.06
C SER A 147 -26.83 6.41 -16.24
N ASN A 148 -26.26 5.97 -17.36
CA ASN A 148 -26.98 5.70 -18.62
C ASN A 148 -26.87 4.25 -19.09
N GLY A 149 -26.55 3.34 -18.16
CA GLY A 149 -26.33 1.94 -18.48
C GLY A 149 -25.46 1.22 -17.47
N ILE A 150 -24.93 0.07 -17.87
CA ILE A 150 -24.10 -0.80 -17.04
C ILE A 150 -22.77 -1.02 -17.76
N ILE A 151 -21.67 -0.83 -17.04
CA ILE A 151 -20.33 -1.16 -17.55
C ILE A 151 -20.04 -2.60 -17.14
N LEU A 152 -19.76 -3.44 -18.12
CA LEU A 152 -19.47 -4.86 -17.95
C LEU A 152 -17.98 -5.09 -18.18
N PHE A 153 -17.36 -5.88 -17.31
CA PHE A 153 -15.98 -6.33 -17.45
C PHE A 153 -15.96 -7.83 -17.74
N THR A 154 -15.22 -8.25 -18.76
CA THR A 154 -15.15 -9.64 -19.19
C THR A 154 -13.76 -9.96 -19.75
N ASN A 155 -13.37 -11.23 -19.71
CA ASN A 155 -12.20 -11.74 -20.42
C ASN A 155 -12.55 -12.32 -21.81
N ASN A 156 -13.84 -12.30 -22.20
CA ASN A 156 -14.31 -12.78 -23.50
C ASN A 156 -15.41 -11.87 -24.05
N LYS A 157 -15.00 -10.73 -24.60
CA LYS A 157 -15.91 -9.73 -25.16
C LYS A 157 -16.82 -10.31 -26.25
N HIS A 158 -16.25 -11.11 -27.16
CA HIS A 158 -16.99 -11.63 -28.30
C HIS A 158 -18.18 -12.51 -27.88
N GLN A 159 -17.97 -13.42 -26.94
CA GLN A 159 -19.03 -14.29 -26.44
C GLN A 159 -20.10 -13.48 -25.69
N LEU A 160 -19.69 -12.51 -24.88
CA LEU A 160 -20.62 -11.66 -24.13
C LEU A 160 -21.47 -10.79 -25.07
N GLU A 161 -20.87 -10.23 -26.13
CA GLU A 161 -21.59 -9.45 -27.16
C GLU A 161 -22.67 -10.30 -27.86
N ILE A 162 -22.33 -11.52 -28.30
CA ILE A 162 -23.30 -12.42 -28.94
C ILE A 162 -24.47 -12.70 -27.99
N MET A 163 -24.17 -13.01 -26.73
CA MET A 163 -25.18 -13.34 -25.73
C MET A 163 -26.11 -12.15 -25.45
N ILE A 164 -25.55 -10.95 -25.20
CA ILE A 164 -26.34 -9.74 -24.94
C ILE A 164 -27.20 -9.40 -26.16
N ASN A 165 -26.63 -9.41 -27.37
CA ASN A 165 -27.38 -9.13 -28.60
C ASN A 165 -28.50 -10.15 -28.83
N SER A 166 -28.32 -11.42 -28.45
CA SER A 166 -29.38 -12.43 -28.53
C SER A 166 -30.57 -12.12 -27.62
N LEU A 167 -30.34 -11.48 -26.47
CA LEU A 167 -31.41 -11.08 -25.55
C LEU A 167 -32.08 -9.76 -25.95
N ILE A 168 -31.31 -8.81 -26.51
CA ILE A 168 -31.86 -7.54 -27.03
C ILE A 168 -32.81 -7.79 -28.21
N ASN A 169 -32.51 -8.79 -29.03
CA ASN A 169 -33.29 -9.11 -30.23
C ASN A 169 -34.39 -10.18 -29.99
N ARG A 170 -34.70 -10.51 -28.73
CA ARG A 170 -35.86 -11.35 -28.38
C ARG A 170 -37.14 -10.52 -28.37
#